data_AF-F5T5Y5-F1
#
_entry.id   AF-F5T5Y5-F1
#
_cell.length_a   1.000
_cell.length_b   1.000
_cell.length_c   1.000
_cell.angle_alpha   90.00
_cell.angle_beta   90.00
_cell.angle_gamma   90.00
#
_symmetry.space_group_name_H-M   'P 1'
#
loop_
_entity.id
_entity.type
_entity.pdbx_description
1 polymer ?
#
loop_
_entity_poly.entity_id
_entity_poly.type
_entity_poly.pdbx_seq_one_letter_code
_entity_poly.pdbx_strand_id
1 'polypeptide(L)'
;MKRKRVKGKSCLGAFLFLSCALSTMGYAGTWKNTGKNWQYLAESGDAQKGWLLDSGTWYFLDENTGVMKDKWLFYQGKWYFLNPQSDGSRGKMLSGWQWVDGYCYFLKEDGELLLSAITPDGYQVNELGQWVSEDGQAIHVEGKGYSTKVVEEENKNPVVAGASRAVPGGSGSQGRRGGSGSGGGGLGGASAVSPAVPKEEKKEMGNAQEESNKKENPAEPPKEEKKPEEKKETPKENEGGKESEVSKLTVTSVKELAAVSIEQGRSYYDNELPTKLELNLSNGKKVEASILSIDKQNVKTWQPGEYLLKVNYNLPEGVEGEKPEVLLRLLVRKKSSFTLEKEEYDVSEDVVLQFHEDQLEEGDTIHLEAGKSEEDYYYKELTEGMEYETDYENNSVILHSDALLKKLYSSVYKDGKLSGSKKVYLDIRRKKKGQSGLSSYSLHFTYRNAEKKDEKEDSKKENLIEAHPGGGVTSFTQRREDLRFPFYHGNYESLDFGKIGQVRFYVDGSKEELTGLKLFKGYANEDVPEDGYEAILVLPFSTVQEKLQDNQIRIYGEGGGYKIEPFTISYEKK
;
A
#
# COMPACT_ATOMS: atom_id res chain seq x y z
N MET A 1 -7.95 -47.47 21.58
CA MET A 1 -8.62 -47.77 22.89
C MET A 1 -8.55 -46.54 23.81
N LYS A 2 -9.37 -46.48 24.86
CA LYS A 2 -9.25 -45.60 26.05
C LYS A 2 -9.18 -44.07 25.79
N ARG A 3 -10.35 -43.42 25.73
CA ARG A 3 -10.49 -42.00 26.11
C ARG A 3 -10.00 -41.80 27.55
N LYS A 4 -9.30 -40.69 27.85
CA LYS A 4 -9.10 -40.20 29.24
C LYS A 4 -9.88 -38.89 29.43
N ARG A 5 -10.96 -38.95 30.23
CA ARG A 5 -11.46 -37.75 30.92
C ARG A 5 -10.48 -37.39 32.03
N VAL A 6 -10.11 -36.12 32.15
CA VAL A 6 -9.61 -35.55 33.41
C VAL A 6 -10.70 -34.63 33.95
N LYS A 7 -10.92 -34.64 35.27
CA LYS A 7 -11.97 -33.86 35.92
C LYS A 7 -11.43 -32.48 36.28
N GLY A 8 -12.26 -31.44 36.14
CA GLY A 8 -11.94 -30.13 36.70
C GLY A 8 -11.79 -30.18 38.22
N LYS A 9 -10.98 -29.27 38.75
CA LYS A 9 -10.95 -28.93 40.18
C LYS A 9 -11.30 -27.45 40.30
N SER A 10 -12.34 -27.15 41.08
CA SER A 10 -12.61 -25.77 41.50
C SER A 10 -11.57 -25.36 42.56
N CYS A 11 -11.08 -24.14 42.45
CA CYS A 11 -10.38 -23.45 43.52
C CYS A 11 -11.11 -22.13 43.78
N LEU A 12 -11.77 -22.02 44.93
CA LEU A 12 -12.34 -20.76 45.39
C LEU A 12 -11.19 -19.83 45.81
N GLY A 13 -10.82 -18.91 44.93
CA GLY A 13 -9.99 -17.75 45.26
C GLY A 13 -10.88 -16.53 45.45
N ALA A 14 -11.33 -16.26 46.67
CA ALA A 14 -12.14 -15.09 46.98
C ALA A 14 -11.26 -13.82 46.98
N PHE A 15 -11.26 -13.09 45.87
CA PHE A 15 -10.76 -11.71 45.82
C PHE A 15 -11.90 -10.71 45.97
N LEU A 16 -11.62 -9.61 46.66
CA LEU A 16 -12.65 -8.63 47.02
C LEU A 16 -13.28 -8.00 45.78
N PHE A 17 -14.61 -8.00 45.73
CA PHE A 17 -15.36 -7.15 44.82
C PHE A 17 -15.12 -5.69 45.20
N LEU A 18 -14.15 -5.03 44.56
CA LEU A 18 -14.17 -3.58 44.44
C LEU A 18 -15.31 -3.24 43.49
N SER A 19 -16.51 -3.06 44.05
CA SER A 19 -17.73 -2.74 43.32
C SER A 19 -17.69 -1.30 42.81
N CYS A 20 -16.85 -1.04 41.81
CA CYS A 20 -17.08 0.04 40.88
C CYS A 20 -18.39 -0.30 40.16
N ALA A 21 -19.49 0.29 40.61
CA ALA A 21 -20.75 0.16 39.93
C ALA A 21 -20.63 0.92 38.61
N LEU A 22 -20.34 0.18 37.52
CA LEU A 22 -20.61 0.69 36.19
C LEU A 22 -22.11 0.94 36.13
N SER A 23 -22.49 2.23 36.21
CA SER A 23 -23.85 2.68 35.97
C SER A 23 -24.29 2.12 34.62
N THR A 24 -25.25 1.20 34.63
CA THR A 24 -25.71 0.53 33.43
C THR A 24 -26.48 1.52 32.56
N MET A 25 -25.74 2.23 31.69
CA MET A 25 -26.29 2.93 30.53
C MET A 25 -26.77 1.90 29.49
N GLY A 26 -27.79 1.13 29.87
CA GLY A 26 -28.73 0.61 28.88
C GLY A 26 -29.44 1.83 28.30
N TYR A 27 -29.07 2.23 27.09
CA TYR A 27 -29.73 3.32 26.39
C TYR A 27 -31.22 2.98 26.25
N ALA A 28 -32.08 3.77 26.90
CA ALA A 28 -33.51 3.64 26.71
C ALA A 28 -33.86 4.07 25.28
N GLY A 29 -34.40 3.14 24.50
CA GLY A 29 -34.62 3.33 23.07
C GLY A 29 -35.31 2.14 22.41
N THR A 30 -35.48 2.23 21.10
CA THR A 30 -36.24 1.26 20.30
C THR A 30 -35.60 0.99 18.95
N TRP A 31 -35.58 -0.29 18.56
CA TRP A 31 -35.23 -0.71 17.21
C TRP A 31 -36.32 -0.30 16.22
N LYS A 32 -35.94 0.48 15.21
CA LYS A 32 -36.80 0.94 14.12
C LYS A 32 -36.32 0.36 12.79
N ASN A 33 -37.21 -0.35 12.10
CA ASN A 33 -36.98 -0.84 10.75
C ASN A 33 -37.41 0.24 9.73
N THR A 34 -36.54 0.57 8.79
CA THR A 34 -36.77 1.55 7.70
C THR A 34 -36.85 0.87 6.32
N GLY A 35 -37.38 -0.35 6.28
CA GLY A 35 -37.59 -1.18 5.09
C GLY A 35 -36.49 -2.24 4.95
N LYS A 36 -35.32 -1.83 4.44
CA LYS A 36 -34.14 -2.70 4.31
C LYS A 36 -33.15 -2.58 5.48
N ASN A 37 -33.18 -1.45 6.18
CA ASN A 37 -32.20 -1.07 7.19
C ASN A 37 -32.84 -1.05 8.59
N TRP A 38 -32.03 -1.32 9.61
CA TRP A 38 -32.41 -1.12 11.02
C TRP A 38 -31.63 0.05 11.59
N GLN A 39 -32.26 0.82 12.48
CA GLN A 39 -31.64 1.86 13.30
C GLN A 39 -32.14 1.67 14.75
N TYR A 40 -31.40 2.14 15.74
CA TYR A 40 -31.89 2.24 17.11
C TYR A 40 -32.13 3.72 17.44
N LEU A 41 -33.34 4.08 17.87
CA LEU A 41 -33.65 5.44 18.28
C LEU A 41 -33.68 5.52 19.81
N ALA A 42 -33.01 6.50 20.41
CA ALA A 42 -33.19 6.82 21.83
C ALA A 42 -34.60 7.38 22.11
N GLU A 43 -34.98 7.52 23.37
CA GLU A 43 -36.27 8.13 23.78
C GLU A 43 -36.49 9.56 23.23
N SER A 44 -35.42 10.31 22.91
CA SER A 44 -35.50 11.61 22.23
C SER A 44 -35.94 11.54 20.76
N GLY A 45 -35.91 10.34 20.16
CA GLY A 45 -36.10 10.11 18.73
C GLY A 45 -34.80 10.10 17.92
N ASP A 46 -33.65 10.44 18.52
CA ASP A 46 -32.36 10.50 17.84
C ASP A 46 -31.78 9.10 17.56
N ALA A 47 -31.21 8.93 16.36
CA ALA A 47 -30.57 7.67 15.97
C ALA A 47 -29.21 7.49 16.68
N GLN A 48 -29.09 6.39 17.41
CA GLN A 48 -27.84 5.96 18.03
C GLN A 48 -26.82 5.50 16.98
N LYS A 49 -25.55 5.54 17.37
CA LYS A 49 -24.36 5.43 16.51
C LYS A 49 -23.24 4.73 17.27
N GLY A 50 -22.34 4.05 16.57
CA GLY A 50 -21.25 3.27 17.16
C GLY A 50 -21.75 1.98 17.81
N TRP A 51 -21.05 1.52 18.85
CA TRP A 51 -21.40 0.33 19.61
C TRP A 51 -22.61 0.54 20.53
N LEU A 52 -23.65 -0.29 20.35
CA LEU A 52 -24.84 -0.33 21.19
C LEU A 52 -24.90 -1.64 21.97
N LEU A 53 -24.99 -1.55 23.30
CA LEU A 53 -25.32 -2.67 24.17
C LEU A 53 -26.84 -2.67 24.45
N ASP A 54 -27.60 -3.42 23.64
CA ASP A 54 -29.03 -3.64 23.88
C ASP A 54 -29.24 -5.02 24.51
N SER A 55 -29.95 -5.05 25.65
CA SER A 55 -30.42 -6.29 26.28
C SER A 55 -29.29 -7.32 26.54
N GLY A 56 -28.09 -6.84 26.85
CA GLY A 56 -26.89 -7.66 27.09
C GLY A 56 -26.20 -8.18 25.83
N THR A 57 -26.61 -7.73 24.64
CA THR A 57 -25.98 -8.08 23.35
C THR A 57 -25.41 -6.83 22.68
N TRP A 58 -24.18 -6.94 22.15
CA TRP A 58 -23.57 -5.87 21.38
C TRP A 58 -24.04 -5.88 19.92
N TYR A 59 -24.31 -4.69 19.40
CA TYR A 59 -24.61 -4.38 18.01
C TYR A 59 -23.77 -3.18 17.58
N PHE A 60 -23.55 -3.00 16.28
CA PHE A 60 -22.89 -1.80 15.74
C PHE A 60 -23.80 -1.02 14.79
N LEU A 61 -23.90 0.28 15.02
CA LEU A 61 -24.67 1.24 14.22
C LEU A 61 -23.70 2.16 13.47
N ASP A 62 -23.85 2.25 12.16
CA ASP A 62 -23.02 3.08 11.28
C ASP A 62 -22.94 4.53 11.78
N GLU A 63 -21.74 5.02 12.05
CA GLU A 63 -21.54 6.29 12.76
C GLU A 63 -21.97 7.52 11.97
N ASN A 64 -22.14 7.39 10.65
CA ASN A 64 -22.68 8.45 9.80
C ASN A 64 -24.22 8.40 9.80
N THR A 65 -24.80 7.23 9.58
CA THR A 65 -26.22 7.04 9.22
C THR A 65 -27.11 6.42 10.31
N GLY A 66 -26.53 5.94 11.42
CA GLY A 66 -27.20 5.17 12.47
C GLY A 66 -27.69 3.78 12.04
N VAL A 67 -27.31 3.31 10.84
CA VAL A 67 -27.78 2.05 10.26
C VAL A 67 -26.98 0.87 10.81
N MET A 68 -27.68 -0.10 11.39
CA MET A 68 -27.12 -1.35 11.89
C MET A 68 -26.31 -2.09 10.83
N LYS A 69 -25.08 -2.49 11.18
CA LYS A 69 -24.22 -3.34 10.35
C LYS A 69 -24.54 -4.82 10.58
N ASP A 70 -24.18 -5.64 9.60
CA ASP A 70 -24.02 -7.09 9.73
C ASP A 70 -22.78 -7.56 8.96
N LYS A 71 -22.40 -8.84 9.12
CA LYS A 71 -21.18 -9.49 8.58
C LYS A 71 -19.90 -8.92 9.23
N TRP A 72 -18.78 -9.00 8.52
CA TRP A 72 -17.50 -8.46 8.97
C TRP A 72 -17.59 -6.94 9.17
N LEU A 73 -17.28 -6.51 10.39
CA LEU A 73 -17.09 -5.12 10.77
C LEU A 73 -15.60 -4.92 11.06
N PHE A 74 -14.98 -3.93 10.43
CA PHE A 74 -13.71 -3.37 10.89
C PHE A 74 -13.99 -2.08 11.67
N TYR A 75 -13.46 -1.98 12.88
CA TYR A 75 -13.69 -0.84 13.78
C TYR A 75 -12.51 -0.68 14.74
N GLN A 76 -12.03 0.56 14.92
CA GLN A 76 -10.87 0.90 15.77
C GLN A 76 -9.69 -0.08 15.62
N GLY A 77 -9.35 -0.38 14.37
CA GLY A 77 -8.25 -1.28 14.01
C GLY A 77 -8.46 -2.78 14.29
N LYS A 78 -9.70 -3.20 14.57
CA LYS A 78 -10.07 -4.57 14.96
C LYS A 78 -11.18 -5.12 14.07
N TRP A 79 -11.11 -6.42 13.75
CA TRP A 79 -12.18 -7.14 13.05
C TRP A 79 -13.16 -7.78 14.04
N TYR A 80 -14.45 -7.69 13.74
CA TYR A 80 -15.56 -8.29 14.45
C TYR A 80 -16.48 -8.98 13.45
N PHE A 81 -17.21 -10.03 13.86
CA PHE A 81 -18.30 -10.57 13.04
C PHE A 81 -19.66 -10.32 13.68
N LEU A 82 -20.50 -9.57 12.96
CA LEU A 82 -21.89 -9.33 13.30
C LEU A 82 -22.76 -10.33 12.53
N ASN A 83 -23.71 -10.99 13.20
CA ASN A 83 -24.47 -12.07 12.58
C ASN A 83 -25.36 -11.58 11.41
N PRO A 84 -25.29 -12.18 10.20
CA PRO A 84 -26.15 -11.81 9.07
C PRO A 84 -27.56 -12.44 9.07
N GLN A 85 -27.83 -13.43 9.94
CA GLN A 85 -29.06 -14.22 9.89
C GLN A 85 -30.29 -13.41 10.27
N SER A 86 -31.28 -13.38 9.38
CA SER A 86 -32.50 -12.55 9.52
C SER A 86 -33.61 -13.22 10.34
N ASP A 87 -33.23 -14.07 11.30
CA ASP A 87 -34.12 -14.89 12.15
C ASP A 87 -34.45 -14.24 13.51
N GLY A 88 -34.00 -13.00 13.74
CA GLY A 88 -33.96 -12.35 15.05
C GLY A 88 -32.54 -12.21 15.63
N SER A 89 -31.52 -12.84 15.04
CA SER A 89 -30.13 -12.69 15.48
C SER A 89 -29.31 -11.66 14.69
N ARG A 90 -29.88 -11.02 13.65
CA ARG A 90 -29.16 -10.10 12.77
C ARG A 90 -28.50 -8.93 13.52
N GLY A 91 -27.28 -8.60 13.14
CA GLY A 91 -26.47 -7.50 13.68
C GLY A 91 -25.79 -7.78 15.03
N LYS A 92 -26.09 -8.92 15.68
CA LYS A 92 -25.48 -9.31 16.95
C LYS A 92 -24.00 -9.63 16.77
N MET A 93 -23.14 -9.00 17.57
CA MET A 93 -21.73 -9.37 17.66
C MET A 93 -21.58 -10.81 18.14
N LEU A 94 -20.75 -11.60 17.45
CA LEU A 94 -20.42 -12.96 17.82
C LEU A 94 -19.08 -13.03 18.56
N SER A 95 -18.90 -14.11 19.33
CA SER A 95 -17.67 -14.48 20.04
C SER A 95 -17.41 -15.99 19.90
N GLY A 96 -16.21 -16.43 20.22
CA GLY A 96 -15.75 -17.82 20.05
C GLY A 96 -15.52 -18.24 18.60
N TRP A 97 -15.46 -19.55 18.36
CA TRP A 97 -15.28 -20.13 17.03
C TRP A 97 -16.50 -19.92 16.13
N GLN A 98 -16.31 -19.22 15.00
CA GLN A 98 -17.34 -18.97 14.00
C GLN A 98 -16.86 -19.45 12.62
N TRP A 99 -17.75 -20.10 11.86
CA TRP A 99 -17.49 -20.46 10.46
C TRP A 99 -18.06 -19.40 9.54
N VAL A 100 -17.26 -18.88 8.59
CA VAL A 100 -17.64 -17.85 7.64
C VAL A 100 -17.10 -18.19 6.24
N ASP A 101 -17.99 -18.26 5.25
CA ASP A 101 -17.73 -18.64 3.86
C ASP A 101 -16.87 -19.92 3.69
N GLY A 102 -16.98 -20.85 4.65
CA GLY A 102 -16.29 -22.13 4.69
C GLY A 102 -14.97 -22.15 5.47
N TYR A 103 -14.41 -20.99 5.86
CA TYR A 103 -13.28 -20.92 6.79
C TYR A 103 -13.76 -20.84 8.25
N CYS A 104 -12.86 -21.10 9.21
CA CYS A 104 -13.15 -21.03 10.65
C CYS A 104 -12.27 -19.98 11.33
N TYR A 105 -12.88 -19.12 12.14
CA TYR A 105 -12.26 -17.95 12.76
C TYR A 105 -12.52 -17.94 14.27
N PHE A 106 -11.55 -17.48 15.07
CA PHE A 106 -11.74 -17.33 16.53
C PHE A 106 -11.94 -15.87 16.91
N LEU A 107 -13.14 -15.53 17.35
CA LEU A 107 -13.46 -14.24 17.96
C LEU A 107 -13.28 -14.36 19.48
N LYS A 108 -12.67 -13.37 20.12
CA LYS A 108 -12.51 -13.31 21.59
C LYS A 108 -13.84 -12.99 22.29
N GLU A 109 -13.85 -12.97 23.63
CA GLU A 109 -15.05 -12.65 24.43
C GLU A 109 -15.56 -11.22 24.20
N ASP A 110 -14.66 -10.27 23.88
CA ASP A 110 -14.96 -8.90 23.45
C ASP A 110 -15.32 -8.80 21.95
N GLY A 111 -15.40 -9.93 21.24
CA GLY A 111 -15.80 -10.03 19.82
C GLY A 111 -14.70 -9.78 18.80
N GLU A 112 -13.51 -9.36 19.23
CA GLU A 112 -12.36 -9.10 18.34
C GLU A 112 -11.78 -10.41 17.79
N LEU A 113 -11.57 -10.46 16.48
CA LEU A 113 -10.91 -11.56 15.77
C LEU A 113 -9.45 -11.71 16.19
N LEU A 114 -9.06 -12.94 16.52
CA LEU A 114 -7.68 -13.31 16.77
C LEU A 114 -6.94 -13.56 15.43
N LEU A 115 -5.76 -12.97 15.27
CA LEU A 115 -4.89 -13.07 14.09
C LEU A 115 -3.50 -13.59 14.50
N SER A 116 -2.82 -14.36 13.64
CA SER A 116 -1.42 -14.79 13.79
C SER A 116 -1.04 -15.38 15.16
N ALA A 117 -1.92 -16.15 15.78
CA ALA A 117 -1.78 -16.57 17.18
C ALA A 117 -2.29 -17.99 17.47
N ILE A 118 -2.10 -18.43 18.71
CA ILE A 118 -2.69 -19.65 19.25
C ILE A 118 -3.90 -19.26 20.10
N THR A 119 -5.05 -19.89 19.84
CA THR A 119 -6.30 -19.68 20.57
C THR A 119 -6.23 -20.21 22.01
N PRO A 120 -7.11 -19.76 22.93
CA PRO A 120 -7.10 -20.21 24.32
C PRO A 120 -7.31 -21.73 24.52
N ASP A 121 -7.87 -22.42 23.51
CA ASP A 121 -8.05 -23.87 23.47
C ASP A 121 -6.94 -24.62 22.70
N GLY A 122 -5.94 -23.91 22.16
CA GLY A 122 -4.67 -24.48 21.68
C GLY A 122 -4.54 -24.69 20.16
N TYR A 123 -5.42 -24.11 19.35
CA TYR A 123 -5.33 -24.19 17.88
C TYR A 123 -4.66 -22.94 17.30
N GLN A 124 -3.99 -23.07 16.16
CA GLN A 124 -3.32 -21.96 15.50
C GLN A 124 -4.23 -21.28 14.46
N VAL A 125 -4.16 -19.95 14.37
CA VAL A 125 -4.76 -19.15 13.29
C VAL A 125 -3.69 -18.38 12.53
N ASN A 126 -3.88 -18.23 11.21
CA ASN A 126 -2.97 -17.49 10.34
C ASN A 126 -3.16 -15.96 10.42
N GLU A 127 -2.43 -15.22 9.59
CA GLU A 127 -2.53 -13.77 9.40
C GLU A 127 -3.92 -13.28 8.98
N LEU A 128 -4.74 -14.14 8.36
CA LEU A 128 -6.14 -13.85 8.04
C LEU A 128 -7.12 -14.27 9.15
N GLY A 129 -6.63 -14.76 10.29
CA GLY A 129 -7.44 -15.25 11.41
C GLY A 129 -8.12 -16.62 11.16
N GLN A 130 -7.76 -17.30 10.08
CA GLN A 130 -8.29 -18.61 9.69
C GLN A 130 -7.57 -19.72 10.48
N TRP A 131 -8.34 -20.67 10.99
CA TRP A 131 -7.83 -21.89 11.62
C TRP A 131 -7.02 -22.72 10.62
N VAL A 132 -5.79 -23.07 11.00
CA VAL A 132 -4.90 -23.94 10.21
C VAL A 132 -4.74 -25.33 10.82
N SER A 133 -4.42 -26.31 9.97
CA SER A 133 -3.95 -27.64 10.39
C SER A 133 -2.47 -27.61 10.85
N GLU A 134 -1.97 -28.73 11.38
CA GLU A 134 -0.60 -28.87 11.93
C GLU A 134 0.53 -28.61 10.90
N ASP A 135 0.19 -28.58 9.61
CA ASP A 135 1.06 -28.26 8.47
C ASP A 135 0.89 -26.81 7.95
N GLY A 136 0.11 -25.98 8.64
CA GLY A 136 -0.10 -24.56 8.31
C GLY A 136 -1.16 -24.28 7.23
N GLN A 137 -1.82 -25.31 6.67
CA GLN A 137 -2.86 -25.10 5.66
C GLN A 137 -4.18 -24.61 6.29
N ALA A 138 -4.80 -23.58 5.71
CA ALA A 138 -6.08 -23.03 6.18
C ALA A 138 -7.23 -24.03 5.96
N ILE A 139 -7.97 -24.35 7.02
CA ILE A 139 -9.02 -25.37 7.01
C ILE A 139 -10.30 -24.78 6.40
N HIS A 140 -10.55 -25.14 5.14
CA HIS A 140 -11.78 -24.80 4.42
C HIS A 140 -12.75 -25.98 4.32
N VAL A 141 -14.05 -25.68 4.43
CA VAL A 141 -15.15 -26.61 4.16
C VAL A 141 -16.24 -25.84 3.40
N GLU A 142 -16.38 -26.11 2.11
CA GLU A 142 -17.31 -25.38 1.25
C GLU A 142 -18.76 -25.36 1.80
N GLY A 143 -19.40 -24.19 1.74
CA GLY A 143 -20.78 -23.98 2.21
C GLY A 143 -20.97 -23.99 3.72
N LYS A 144 -19.91 -24.12 4.53
CA LYS A 144 -20.03 -24.19 6.00
C LYS A 144 -20.02 -22.81 6.66
N GLY A 145 -21.01 -22.59 7.54
CA GLY A 145 -21.10 -21.40 8.39
C GLY A 145 -21.99 -20.30 7.83
N TYR A 146 -21.78 -19.06 8.28
CA TYR A 146 -22.42 -17.88 7.70
C TYR A 146 -21.82 -17.59 6.32
N SER A 147 -22.61 -17.11 5.36
CA SER A 147 -22.05 -16.56 4.12
C SER A 147 -22.13 -15.04 4.10
N THR A 148 -21.05 -14.39 3.69
CA THR A 148 -21.01 -12.95 3.45
C THR A 148 -21.51 -12.58 2.05
N LYS A 149 -21.58 -13.56 1.13
CA LYS A 149 -22.09 -13.35 -0.24
C LYS A 149 -23.50 -12.76 -0.22
N VAL A 150 -23.79 -11.89 -1.18
CA VAL A 150 -25.13 -11.29 -1.32
C VAL A 150 -26.02 -12.27 -2.10
N VAL A 151 -26.78 -13.06 -1.35
CA VAL A 151 -27.95 -13.76 -1.91
C VAL A 151 -29.09 -12.75 -1.98
N GLU A 152 -29.70 -12.58 -3.16
CA GLU A 152 -30.93 -11.80 -3.32
C GLU A 152 -32.13 -12.60 -2.78
N GLU A 153 -32.26 -12.67 -1.44
CA GLU A 153 -33.45 -13.28 -0.83
C GLU A 153 -34.71 -12.43 -1.10
N GLU A 154 -35.68 -13.02 -1.79
CA GLU A 154 -36.93 -12.36 -2.13
C GLU A 154 -37.75 -11.98 -0.88
N ASN A 155 -38.03 -10.67 -0.75
CA ASN A 155 -39.16 -10.10 0.01
C ASN A 155 -39.43 -10.68 1.41
N LYS A 156 -38.39 -10.73 2.26
CA LYS A 156 -38.55 -10.87 3.72
C LYS A 156 -37.90 -9.68 4.42
N ASN A 157 -38.70 -8.89 5.13
CA ASN A 157 -38.17 -7.82 5.98
C ASN A 157 -37.30 -8.47 7.09
N PRO A 158 -36.02 -8.09 7.24
CA PRO A 158 -35.14 -8.71 8.21
C PRO A 158 -35.60 -8.41 9.64
N VAL A 159 -35.48 -9.38 10.56
CA VAL A 159 -35.94 -9.27 11.95
C VAL A 159 -34.77 -9.31 12.93
N VAL A 160 -34.85 -8.50 14.00
CA VAL A 160 -33.86 -8.39 15.09
C VAL A 160 -34.56 -8.61 16.44
N ALA A 161 -33.88 -9.28 17.39
CA ALA A 161 -34.38 -9.52 18.74
C ALA A 161 -34.14 -8.31 19.66
N GLY A 162 -35.17 -7.93 20.42
CA GLY A 162 -35.25 -6.67 21.17
C GLY A 162 -36.58 -5.95 20.88
N ALA A 163 -37.14 -6.15 19.68
CA ALA A 163 -38.50 -5.77 19.36
C ALA A 163 -39.51 -6.55 20.24
N SER A 164 -40.15 -5.86 21.19
CA SER A 164 -41.17 -6.42 22.08
C SER A 164 -42.36 -6.99 21.29
N ARG A 165 -42.74 -8.23 21.61
CA ARG A 165 -43.87 -8.94 20.97
C ARG A 165 -45.21 -8.28 21.27
N ALA A 166 -45.75 -7.52 20.31
CA ALA A 166 -47.18 -7.32 20.16
C ALA A 166 -47.76 -8.45 19.27
N VAL A 167 -48.84 -9.10 19.70
CA VAL A 167 -49.42 -10.30 19.05
C VAL A 167 -50.94 -10.30 19.26
N PRO A 168 -51.79 -10.66 18.27
CA PRO A 168 -51.62 -10.59 16.81
C PRO A 168 -52.74 -9.77 16.12
N GLY A 169 -52.59 -9.50 14.82
CA GLY A 169 -53.72 -9.07 13.97
C GLY A 169 -53.29 -8.27 12.74
N GLY A 170 -53.64 -8.66 11.51
CA GLY A 170 -54.28 -9.90 11.06
C GLY A 170 -54.18 -10.03 9.54
N SER A 171 -54.02 -11.25 9.02
CA SER A 171 -53.90 -11.45 7.56
C SER A 171 -55.24 -11.20 6.85
N GLY A 172 -55.19 -10.50 5.72
CA GLY A 172 -56.36 -9.86 5.09
C GLY A 172 -56.57 -10.15 3.60
N SER A 173 -56.05 -11.27 3.07
CA SER A 173 -56.29 -11.65 1.66
C SER A 173 -56.68 -13.12 1.51
N GLN A 174 -57.98 -13.39 1.57
CA GLN A 174 -58.73 -14.15 0.55
C GLN A 174 -60.22 -14.14 0.91
N GLY A 175 -61.09 -13.88 -0.07
CA GLY A 175 -62.53 -13.76 0.17
C GLY A 175 -63.29 -15.07 -0.08
N ARG A 176 -64.28 -15.38 0.78
CA ARG A 176 -65.43 -16.24 0.44
C ARG A 176 -66.67 -15.91 1.29
N ARG A 177 -67.71 -15.39 0.62
CA ARG A 177 -69.16 -15.38 0.98
C ARG A 177 -69.55 -15.03 2.44
N GLY A 178 -70.23 -13.90 2.63
CA GLY A 178 -71.04 -13.61 3.83
C GLY A 178 -71.82 -12.30 3.67
N GLY A 179 -73.16 -12.34 3.62
CA GLY A 179 -73.99 -11.23 3.14
C GLY A 179 -74.32 -10.09 4.12
N SER A 180 -74.97 -9.07 3.53
CA SER A 180 -75.92 -8.12 4.14
C SER A 180 -75.38 -6.99 5.05
N GLY A 181 -75.81 -5.73 4.81
CA GLY A 181 -75.93 -4.76 5.92
C GLY A 181 -75.79 -3.24 5.69
N SER A 182 -76.64 -2.61 4.86
CA SER A 182 -77.18 -1.24 5.07
C SER A 182 -76.26 -0.01 5.36
N GLY A 183 -76.12 0.88 4.34
CA GLY A 183 -76.12 2.35 4.50
C GLY A 183 -74.79 3.06 4.87
N GLY A 184 -74.54 4.32 4.47
CA GLY A 184 -75.30 5.18 3.55
C GLY A 184 -74.74 6.63 3.47
N GLY A 185 -74.80 7.27 2.28
CA GLY A 185 -74.20 8.59 1.99
C GLY A 185 -72.68 8.51 1.70
N GLY A 186 -72.05 9.35 0.86
CA GLY A 186 -72.47 10.57 0.15
C GLY A 186 -71.48 11.72 0.46
N LEU A 187 -71.01 12.57 -0.46
CA LEU A 187 -71.33 12.83 -1.88
C LEU A 187 -70.10 13.47 -2.61
N GLY A 188 -70.03 13.29 -3.94
CA GLY A 188 -69.21 14.11 -4.87
C GLY A 188 -67.73 13.74 -5.00
N GLY A 189 -67.09 13.83 -6.18
CA GLY A 189 -67.62 14.11 -7.52
C GLY A 189 -66.50 14.35 -8.56
N ALA A 190 -66.71 13.98 -9.83
CA ALA A 190 -65.74 13.99 -10.95
C ALA A 190 -64.51 13.04 -10.74
N SER A 191 -64.17 12.05 -11.56
CA SER A 191 -64.55 11.62 -12.92
C SER A 191 -64.25 12.59 -14.08
N ALA A 192 -63.63 12.18 -15.20
CA ALA A 192 -62.96 10.90 -15.56
C ALA A 192 -62.19 11.02 -16.92
N VAL A 193 -61.65 9.88 -17.41
CA VAL A 193 -61.43 9.53 -18.84
C VAL A 193 -60.23 10.14 -19.61
N SER A 194 -59.26 9.28 -19.94
CA SER A 194 -58.45 9.26 -21.20
C SER A 194 -59.27 8.55 -22.31
N PRO A 195 -58.99 8.64 -23.65
CA PRO A 195 -57.67 8.78 -24.31
C PRO A 195 -57.66 9.46 -25.73
N ALA A 196 -56.60 9.21 -26.53
CA ALA A 196 -56.63 8.87 -27.99
C ALA A 196 -56.54 9.91 -29.16
N VAL A 197 -55.31 10.04 -29.71
CA VAL A 197 -54.92 10.13 -31.17
C VAL A 197 -55.31 11.43 -31.99
N PRO A 198 -55.13 11.60 -33.33
CA PRO A 198 -54.12 12.52 -33.92
C PRO A 198 -54.64 13.61 -34.90
N LYS A 199 -53.72 14.44 -35.47
CA LYS A 199 -53.79 14.94 -36.87
C LYS A 199 -52.47 15.52 -37.43
N GLU A 200 -52.36 15.58 -38.76
CA GLU A 200 -51.30 16.23 -39.55
C GLU A 200 -51.62 17.70 -39.91
N GLU A 201 -50.61 18.51 -40.25
CA GLU A 201 -50.31 19.10 -41.59
C GLU A 201 -49.12 20.11 -41.45
N LYS A 202 -48.04 20.06 -42.26
CA LYS A 202 -47.83 20.58 -43.66
C LYS A 202 -47.90 22.12 -43.73
N LYS A 203 -47.11 22.90 -44.51
CA LYS A 203 -46.19 22.80 -45.69
C LYS A 203 -45.15 23.98 -45.55
N GLU A 204 -44.15 24.39 -46.37
CA GLU A 204 -43.41 24.09 -47.64
C GLU A 204 -42.22 25.12 -47.72
N MET A 205 -41.19 25.13 -48.58
CA MET A 205 -40.41 24.16 -49.40
C MET A 205 -39.10 24.85 -49.90
N GLY A 206 -38.17 24.11 -50.55
CA GLY A 206 -37.01 24.68 -51.28
C GLY A 206 -35.66 24.03 -50.88
N ASN A 207 -35.05 23.04 -51.56
CA ASN A 207 -35.11 22.49 -52.93
C ASN A 207 -34.28 23.27 -53.98
N ALA A 208 -33.52 22.68 -54.93
CA ALA A 208 -32.71 21.43 -55.05
C ALA A 208 -31.98 21.41 -56.43
N GLN A 209 -30.93 20.58 -56.60
CA GLN A 209 -30.39 19.99 -57.86
C GLN A 209 -29.11 19.18 -57.50
N GLU A 210 -28.76 17.95 -57.97
CA GLU A 210 -28.95 17.16 -59.23
C GLU A 210 -28.09 17.58 -60.43
N GLU A 211 -27.48 16.68 -61.24
CA GLU A 211 -27.48 15.18 -61.25
C GLU A 211 -26.21 14.60 -60.52
N SER A 212 -25.38 13.60 -60.91
CA SER A 212 -25.28 12.76 -62.13
C SER A 212 -24.95 11.25 -61.95
N ASN A 213 -25.33 10.47 -62.97
CA ASN A 213 -25.27 9.00 -63.12
C ASN A 213 -23.90 8.25 -63.09
N LYS A 214 -23.95 6.98 -62.64
CA LYS A 214 -23.38 5.69 -63.16
C LYS A 214 -22.24 5.72 -64.22
N LYS A 215 -21.29 4.77 -64.31
CA LYS A 215 -21.38 3.28 -64.11
C LYS A 215 -19.99 2.60 -64.13
N GLU A 216 -19.86 1.42 -63.48
CA GLU A 216 -18.98 0.26 -63.79
C GLU A 216 -17.43 0.36 -63.94
N ASN A 217 -16.79 -0.82 -63.82
CA ASN A 217 -15.35 -1.15 -63.77
C ASN A 217 -15.08 -2.17 -64.93
N PRO A 218 -13.84 -2.60 -65.29
CA PRO A 218 -12.48 -2.22 -64.88
C PRO A 218 -11.48 -2.04 -66.08
N ALA A 219 -10.16 -2.08 -65.81
CA ALA A 219 -9.03 -2.54 -66.67
C ALA A 219 -7.85 -1.54 -66.89
N GLU A 220 -6.78 -2.07 -67.53
CA GLU A 220 -5.36 -1.66 -67.52
C GLU A 220 -4.98 -0.23 -67.98
N PRO A 221 -3.83 0.31 -67.51
CA PRO A 221 -3.22 1.52 -68.07
C PRO A 221 -2.29 1.22 -69.27
N PRO A 222 -2.39 1.96 -70.40
CA PRO A 222 -1.50 1.80 -71.54
C PRO A 222 -0.21 2.63 -71.43
N LYS A 223 0.74 2.32 -72.33
CA LYS A 223 1.92 3.14 -72.68
C LYS A 223 1.47 4.29 -73.63
N GLU A 224 2.30 5.16 -74.22
CA GLU A 224 3.73 5.08 -74.57
C GLU A 224 4.31 6.48 -74.93
N GLU A 225 5.48 6.47 -75.58
CA GLU A 225 6.18 7.52 -76.33
C GLU A 225 7.31 8.29 -75.59
N LYS A 226 8.51 8.47 -76.16
CA LYS A 226 9.04 7.98 -77.45
C LYS A 226 10.57 7.81 -77.42
N LYS A 227 11.10 6.94 -78.29
CA LYS A 227 12.53 6.74 -78.57
C LYS A 227 12.80 6.98 -80.06
N PRO A 228 13.99 7.49 -80.41
CA PRO A 228 14.79 6.92 -81.51
C PRO A 228 16.29 6.77 -81.08
N GLU A 229 17.23 6.09 -81.74
CA GLU A 229 17.33 5.07 -82.81
C GLU A 229 18.82 4.58 -82.81
N GLU A 230 19.24 3.37 -83.21
CA GLU A 230 18.56 2.08 -83.36
C GLU A 230 19.59 0.89 -83.45
N LYS A 231 19.17 -0.25 -84.03
CA LYS A 231 19.87 -1.32 -84.81
C LYS A 231 21.42 -1.38 -84.87
N LYS A 232 22.09 -2.55 -84.91
CA LYS A 232 21.61 -3.93 -85.23
C LYS A 232 22.60 -5.05 -84.81
N GLU A 233 22.14 -6.30 -84.99
CA GLU A 233 22.91 -7.54 -85.24
C GLU A 233 23.65 -8.25 -84.08
N THR A 234 22.95 -9.24 -83.49
CA THR A 234 23.47 -10.61 -83.23
C THR A 234 23.28 -11.47 -84.51
N PRO A 235 23.97 -12.62 -84.74
CA PRO A 235 24.41 -13.58 -83.70
C PRO A 235 25.80 -14.23 -83.87
N LYS A 236 26.26 -14.88 -82.78
CA LYS A 236 26.86 -16.22 -82.80
C LYS A 236 26.97 -16.82 -81.41
N GLU A 237 26.92 -18.15 -81.33
CA GLU A 237 27.24 -18.92 -80.13
C GLU A 237 28.75 -18.93 -79.89
N ASN A 238 29.15 -19.04 -78.62
CA ASN A 238 30.34 -19.81 -78.24
C ASN A 238 30.26 -20.15 -76.74
N GLU A 239 30.68 -21.37 -76.41
CA GLU A 239 30.86 -21.82 -75.03
C GLU A 239 32.13 -21.17 -74.42
N GLY A 240 32.23 -21.08 -73.09
CA GLY A 240 33.53 -20.78 -72.45
C GLY A 240 33.50 -19.94 -71.18
N GLY A 241 33.17 -20.59 -70.07
CA GLY A 241 33.64 -20.32 -68.71
C GLY A 241 34.11 -18.90 -68.32
N LYS A 242 33.28 -18.25 -67.49
CA LYS A 242 33.69 -17.94 -66.11
C LYS A 242 32.46 -17.66 -65.24
N GLU A 243 32.14 -18.60 -64.35
CA GLU A 243 31.44 -18.23 -63.12
C GLU A 243 32.38 -17.32 -62.34
N SER A 244 32.02 -16.04 -62.21
CA SER A 244 32.59 -15.21 -61.17
C SER A 244 32.01 -15.71 -59.84
N GLU A 245 32.79 -16.48 -59.07
CA GLU A 245 32.45 -16.79 -57.69
C GLU A 245 32.26 -15.48 -56.92
N VAL A 246 31.01 -15.05 -56.77
CA VAL A 246 30.64 -13.97 -55.85
C VAL A 246 30.89 -14.55 -54.47
N SER A 247 32.08 -14.24 -53.94
CA SER A 247 32.61 -14.85 -52.72
C SER A 247 31.61 -14.64 -51.59
N LYS A 248 30.88 -15.71 -51.22
CA LYS A 248 29.75 -15.60 -50.28
C LYS A 248 30.22 -14.94 -48.99
N LEU A 249 29.50 -13.91 -48.59
CA LEU A 249 29.94 -13.07 -47.50
C LEU A 249 29.57 -13.74 -46.18
N THR A 250 30.57 -14.14 -45.40
CA THR A 250 30.40 -14.91 -44.17
C THR A 250 30.87 -14.12 -42.96
N VAL A 251 30.34 -14.45 -41.78
CA VAL A 251 30.84 -13.90 -40.51
C VAL A 251 32.15 -14.60 -40.14
N THR A 252 33.18 -13.82 -39.83
CA THR A 252 34.49 -14.33 -39.38
C THR A 252 34.64 -14.25 -37.86
N SER A 253 34.05 -13.24 -37.23
CA SER A 253 33.94 -13.13 -35.77
C SER A 253 32.87 -12.11 -35.37
N VAL A 254 32.48 -12.12 -34.10
CA VAL A 254 31.60 -11.12 -33.50
C VAL A 254 32.42 -10.30 -32.49
N LYS A 255 32.18 -8.99 -32.43
CA LYS A 255 32.74 -8.13 -31.37
C LYS A 255 32.10 -8.48 -30.03
N GLU A 256 32.91 -8.65 -28.99
CA GLU A 256 32.42 -8.91 -27.64
C GLU A 256 31.47 -7.79 -27.17
N LEU A 257 30.34 -8.18 -26.56
CA LEU A 257 29.37 -7.25 -26.00
C LEU A 257 29.86 -6.74 -24.65
N ALA A 258 29.71 -5.44 -24.42
CA ALA A 258 29.97 -4.86 -23.10
C ALA A 258 29.05 -5.52 -22.05
N ALA A 259 29.62 -5.82 -20.88
CA ALA A 259 28.85 -6.42 -19.78
C ALA A 259 27.84 -5.41 -19.22
N VAL A 260 26.59 -5.84 -19.07
CA VAL A 260 25.53 -5.03 -18.43
C VAL A 260 25.57 -5.30 -16.94
N SER A 261 25.54 -4.25 -16.11
CA SER A 261 25.45 -4.38 -14.64
C SER A 261 24.10 -3.89 -14.14
N ILE A 262 23.46 -4.66 -13.27
CA ILE A 262 22.20 -4.32 -12.58
C ILE A 262 22.32 -4.57 -11.07
N GLU A 263 21.55 -3.84 -10.28
CA GLU A 263 21.46 -4.10 -8.83
C GLU A 263 20.53 -5.28 -8.49
N GLN A 264 20.78 -5.86 -7.33
CA GLN A 264 19.99 -6.92 -6.74
C GLN A 264 18.54 -6.50 -6.53
N GLY A 265 17.61 -7.40 -6.87
CA GLY A 265 16.16 -7.19 -6.75
C GLY A 265 15.53 -6.40 -7.90
N ARG A 266 16.32 -5.90 -8.86
CA ARG A 266 15.80 -5.07 -9.96
C ARG A 266 14.84 -5.83 -10.87
N SER A 267 13.57 -5.42 -10.90
CA SER A 267 12.49 -6.11 -11.62
C SER A 267 12.46 -5.84 -13.12
N TYR A 268 13.02 -4.74 -13.60
CA TYR A 268 13.00 -4.33 -15.00
C TYR A 268 14.33 -3.71 -15.44
N TYR A 269 14.93 -4.30 -16.48
CA TYR A 269 16.24 -3.93 -17.02
C TYR A 269 16.35 -4.15 -18.55
N ASP A 270 15.24 -4.39 -19.24
CA ASP A 270 15.23 -4.71 -20.68
C ASP A 270 15.79 -3.57 -21.54
N ASN A 271 15.57 -2.32 -21.12
CA ASN A 271 16.10 -1.11 -21.76
C ASN A 271 17.63 -0.96 -21.67
N GLU A 272 18.30 -1.84 -20.92
CA GLU A 272 19.74 -1.81 -20.63
C GLU A 272 20.51 -2.87 -21.43
N LEU A 273 19.76 -3.78 -22.08
CA LEU A 273 20.31 -4.83 -22.91
C LEU A 273 20.60 -4.28 -24.33
N PRO A 274 21.71 -4.70 -24.97
CA PRO A 274 22.04 -4.26 -26.32
C PRO A 274 20.99 -4.74 -27.33
N THR A 275 20.57 -3.83 -28.21
CA THR A 275 19.64 -4.10 -29.32
C THR A 275 20.35 -4.43 -30.64
N LYS A 276 21.68 -4.25 -30.68
CA LYS A 276 22.56 -4.51 -31.83
C LYS A 276 23.87 -5.15 -31.39
N LEU A 277 24.53 -5.82 -32.33
CA LEU A 277 25.91 -6.28 -32.22
C LEU A 277 26.71 -6.04 -33.52
N GLU A 278 28.03 -6.05 -33.44
CA GLU A 278 28.94 -5.77 -34.56
C GLU A 278 29.58 -7.07 -35.07
N LEU A 279 29.30 -7.42 -36.33
CA LEU A 279 29.86 -8.58 -37.02
C LEU A 279 31.07 -8.16 -37.87
N ASN A 280 32.15 -8.94 -37.81
CA ASN A 280 33.25 -8.86 -38.77
C ASN A 280 33.00 -9.86 -39.89
N LEU A 281 33.24 -9.46 -41.14
CA LEU A 281 32.90 -10.23 -42.34
C LEU A 281 34.16 -10.73 -43.09
N SER A 282 33.99 -11.71 -43.96
CA SER A 282 35.08 -12.32 -44.76
C SER A 282 35.81 -11.36 -45.70
N ASN A 283 35.20 -10.22 -46.06
CA ASN A 283 35.85 -9.15 -46.83
C ASN A 283 36.53 -8.07 -45.96
N GLY A 284 36.66 -8.29 -44.65
CA GLY A 284 37.25 -7.35 -43.70
C GLY A 284 36.35 -6.15 -43.33
N LYS A 285 35.12 -6.05 -43.87
CA LYS A 285 34.15 -5.05 -43.44
C LYS A 285 33.48 -5.43 -42.11
N LYS A 286 32.92 -4.41 -41.46
CA LYS A 286 32.09 -4.51 -40.27
C LYS A 286 30.65 -4.17 -40.61
N VAL A 287 29.69 -4.82 -39.95
CA VAL A 287 28.26 -4.56 -40.12
C VAL A 287 27.54 -4.70 -38.79
N GLU A 288 26.51 -3.89 -38.55
CA GLU A 288 25.62 -4.06 -37.41
C GLU A 288 24.55 -5.10 -37.72
N ALA A 289 24.27 -5.98 -36.76
CA ALA A 289 23.15 -6.92 -36.80
C ALA A 289 22.19 -6.66 -35.64
N SER A 290 20.89 -6.65 -35.93
CA SER A 290 19.83 -6.48 -34.91
C SER A 290 19.68 -7.74 -34.06
N ILE A 291 19.60 -7.54 -32.75
CA ILE A 291 19.27 -8.58 -31.77
C ILE A 291 17.75 -8.74 -31.75
N LEU A 292 17.28 -9.99 -31.88
CA LEU A 292 15.89 -10.40 -31.82
C LEU A 292 15.43 -10.67 -30.38
N SER A 293 16.27 -11.36 -29.61
CA SER A 293 16.01 -11.70 -28.22
C SER A 293 17.29 -12.06 -27.47
N ILE A 294 17.23 -11.93 -26.16
CA ILE A 294 18.28 -12.35 -25.23
C ILE A 294 17.60 -13.29 -24.23
N ASP A 295 18.16 -14.49 -24.02
CA ASP A 295 17.58 -15.45 -23.09
C ASP A 295 17.81 -15.02 -21.64
N LYS A 296 16.71 -14.82 -20.91
CA LYS A 296 16.68 -14.39 -19.51
C LYS A 296 16.08 -15.44 -18.57
N GLN A 297 15.71 -16.63 -19.05
CA GLN A 297 14.91 -17.61 -18.28
C GLN A 297 15.56 -18.04 -16.94
N ASN A 298 16.90 -18.00 -16.87
CA ASN A 298 17.67 -18.40 -15.69
C ASN A 298 18.21 -17.22 -14.86
N VAL A 299 17.85 -15.98 -15.19
CA VAL A 299 18.30 -14.79 -14.44
C VAL A 299 17.53 -14.64 -13.15
N LYS A 300 18.24 -14.69 -12.02
CA LYS A 300 17.69 -14.45 -10.68
C LYS A 300 18.17 -13.10 -10.20
N THR A 301 17.42 -12.02 -10.47
CA THR A 301 17.87 -10.67 -10.11
C THR A 301 18.02 -10.45 -8.61
N TRP A 302 17.40 -11.28 -7.76
CA TRP A 302 17.60 -11.28 -6.31
C TRP A 302 18.88 -11.98 -5.83
N GLN A 303 19.65 -12.64 -6.71
CA GLN A 303 20.88 -13.35 -6.39
C GLN A 303 22.08 -12.68 -7.08
N PRO A 304 23.03 -12.08 -6.33
CA PRO A 304 24.26 -11.53 -6.90
C PRO A 304 25.10 -12.59 -7.62
N GLY A 305 25.66 -12.25 -8.77
CA GLY A 305 26.44 -13.16 -9.61
C GLY A 305 26.54 -12.72 -11.08
N GLU A 306 27.33 -13.47 -11.86
CA GLU A 306 27.41 -13.32 -13.31
C GLU A 306 26.50 -14.33 -14.02
N TYR A 307 25.71 -13.83 -14.97
CA TYR A 307 24.78 -14.59 -15.80
C TYR A 307 25.19 -14.46 -17.27
N LEU A 308 25.42 -15.58 -17.94
CA LEU A 308 25.73 -15.63 -19.37
C LEU A 308 24.44 -15.83 -20.17
N LEU A 309 23.99 -14.79 -20.86
CA LEU A 309 22.72 -14.77 -21.56
C LEU A 309 22.92 -15.05 -23.06
N LYS A 310 22.18 -16.01 -23.61
CA LYS A 310 22.31 -16.38 -25.04
C LYS A 310 21.65 -15.32 -25.93
N VAL A 311 22.40 -14.75 -26.87
CA VAL A 311 21.94 -13.64 -27.73
C VAL A 311 21.51 -14.17 -29.11
N ASN A 312 20.24 -13.95 -29.45
CA ASN A 312 19.68 -14.31 -30.75
C ASN A 312 19.61 -13.07 -31.64
N TYR A 313 20.30 -13.10 -32.79
CA TYR A 313 20.34 -12.04 -33.79
C TYR A 313 20.07 -12.58 -35.20
N ASN A 314 19.78 -11.69 -36.15
CA ASN A 314 19.70 -12.03 -37.58
C ASN A 314 21.03 -11.73 -38.29
N LEU A 315 21.37 -12.51 -39.33
CA LEU A 315 22.40 -12.11 -40.29
C LEU A 315 21.85 -10.96 -41.16
N PRO A 316 22.67 -9.93 -41.48
CA PRO A 316 22.28 -8.89 -42.44
C PRO A 316 22.08 -9.44 -43.86
N GLU A 317 21.35 -8.70 -44.69
CA GLU A 317 21.08 -9.09 -46.08
C GLU A 317 22.38 -9.29 -46.89
N GLY A 318 22.46 -10.40 -47.62
CA GLY A 318 23.66 -10.80 -48.36
C GLY A 318 24.77 -11.45 -47.52
N VAL A 319 24.57 -11.66 -46.22
CA VAL A 319 25.47 -12.45 -45.36
C VAL A 319 24.91 -13.86 -45.17
N GLU A 320 25.73 -14.87 -45.46
CA GLU A 320 25.39 -16.29 -45.36
C GLU A 320 26.38 -17.06 -44.46
N GLY A 321 26.11 -18.35 -44.23
CA GLY A 321 26.99 -19.28 -43.53
C GLY A 321 26.63 -19.51 -42.06
N GLU A 322 27.59 -19.99 -41.29
CA GLU A 322 27.41 -20.23 -39.86
C GLU A 322 27.24 -18.93 -39.07
N LYS A 323 26.42 -18.99 -38.03
CA LYS A 323 26.12 -17.89 -37.11
C LYS A 323 26.83 -18.15 -35.78
N PRO A 324 27.92 -17.44 -35.45
CA PRO A 324 28.63 -17.64 -34.19
C PRO A 324 27.72 -17.46 -32.98
N GLU A 325 27.94 -18.27 -31.95
CA GLU A 325 27.27 -18.09 -30.65
C GLU A 325 27.78 -16.83 -29.96
N VAL A 326 26.84 -16.05 -29.41
CA VAL A 326 27.13 -14.80 -28.70
C VAL A 326 26.48 -14.88 -27.33
N LEU A 327 27.28 -14.63 -26.29
CA LEU A 327 26.84 -14.55 -24.91
C LEU A 327 26.98 -13.10 -24.43
N LEU A 328 25.95 -12.58 -23.77
CA LEU A 328 26.00 -11.32 -23.05
C LEU A 328 26.26 -11.61 -21.57
N ARG A 329 27.24 -10.91 -20.99
CA ARG A 329 27.53 -10.95 -19.55
C ARG A 329 26.59 -9.99 -18.83
N LEU A 330 25.64 -10.50 -18.06
CA LEU A 330 24.81 -9.73 -17.13
C LEU A 330 25.32 -9.93 -15.71
N LEU A 331 25.75 -8.84 -15.06
CA LEU A 331 26.28 -8.81 -13.71
C LEU A 331 25.20 -8.32 -12.75
N VAL A 332 24.64 -9.21 -11.94
CA VAL A 332 23.81 -8.83 -10.80
C VAL A 332 24.75 -8.50 -9.64
N ARG A 333 24.90 -7.21 -9.34
CA ARG A 333 25.64 -6.74 -8.16
C ARG A 333 24.74 -6.78 -6.94
N LYS A 334 25.30 -6.85 -5.73
CA LYS A 334 24.55 -6.58 -4.48
C LYS A 334 23.88 -5.21 -4.57
N LYS A 335 22.76 -5.03 -3.88
CA LYS A 335 22.23 -3.68 -3.65
C LYS A 335 23.23 -2.91 -2.76
N SER A 336 23.66 -1.74 -3.21
CA SER A 336 24.58 -0.89 -2.44
C SER A 336 23.82 -0.13 -1.35
N SER A 337 24.53 0.55 -0.45
CA SER A 337 23.91 1.44 0.55
C SER A 337 24.84 2.57 0.96
N PHE A 338 24.24 3.66 1.46
CA PHE A 338 24.94 4.67 2.26
C PHE A 338 24.58 4.46 3.74
N THR A 339 25.52 4.73 4.64
CA THR A 339 25.30 4.78 6.09
C THR A 339 25.95 6.02 6.68
N LEU A 340 25.32 6.62 7.69
CA LEU A 340 25.95 7.67 8.50
C LEU A 340 26.91 7.05 9.53
N GLU A 341 27.94 7.79 9.93
CA GLU A 341 28.74 7.43 11.12
C GLU A 341 27.95 7.59 12.43
N LYS A 342 27.02 8.54 12.46
CA LYS A 342 26.22 8.93 13.63
C LYS A 342 24.84 9.37 13.19
N GLU A 343 23.84 9.27 14.06
CA GLU A 343 22.52 9.86 13.80
C GLU A 343 22.47 11.35 14.14
N GLU A 344 23.51 11.87 14.81
CA GLU A 344 23.57 13.24 15.32
C GLU A 344 24.96 13.86 15.26
N TYR A 345 25.00 15.16 14.98
CA TYR A 345 26.21 15.94 14.73
C TYR A 345 26.13 17.31 15.42
N ASP A 346 27.27 17.87 15.84
CA ASP A 346 27.36 19.28 16.21
C ASP A 346 27.34 20.17 14.96
N VAL A 347 26.88 21.41 15.08
CA VAL A 347 26.80 22.41 13.97
C VAL A 347 28.14 22.77 13.28
N SER A 348 29.25 22.25 13.80
CA SER A 348 30.61 22.44 13.32
C SER A 348 31.30 21.14 12.90
N GLU A 349 30.56 20.02 12.84
CA GLU A 349 31.05 18.71 12.43
C GLU A 349 30.39 18.30 11.11
N ASP A 350 31.18 18.22 10.05
CA ASP A 350 30.74 17.77 8.71
C ASP A 350 30.30 16.30 8.72
N VAL A 351 29.32 15.97 7.88
CA VAL A 351 28.58 14.70 7.94
C VAL A 351 29.12 13.73 6.90
N VAL A 352 29.70 12.61 7.34
CA VAL A 352 30.24 11.57 6.45
C VAL A 352 29.17 10.50 6.17
N LEU A 353 28.87 10.31 4.88
CA LEU A 353 28.03 9.24 4.34
C LEU A 353 28.93 8.15 3.75
N GLN A 354 29.17 7.07 4.49
CA GLN A 354 29.97 5.95 4.01
C GLN A 354 29.17 5.11 2.99
N PHE A 355 29.75 4.84 1.82
CA PHE A 355 29.16 3.96 0.81
C PHE A 355 29.67 2.51 0.94
N HIS A 356 28.81 1.52 0.63
CA HIS A 356 29.08 0.09 0.84
C HIS A 356 28.69 -0.79 -0.35
N GLU A 357 29.31 -1.97 -0.42
CA GLU A 357 29.06 -3.09 -1.38
C GLU A 357 29.35 -2.80 -2.88
N ASP A 358 29.74 -1.57 -3.23
CA ASP A 358 30.36 -1.15 -4.49
C ASP A 358 31.38 -0.02 -4.21
N GLN A 359 32.09 0.46 -5.23
CA GLN A 359 32.98 1.63 -5.13
C GLN A 359 32.43 2.83 -5.91
N LEU A 360 32.53 4.02 -5.34
CA LEU A 360 32.36 5.29 -6.05
C LEU A 360 33.56 5.48 -7.01
N GLU A 361 33.30 5.89 -8.24
CA GLU A 361 34.33 6.03 -9.28
C GLU A 361 34.24 7.41 -9.94
N GLU A 362 35.39 8.03 -10.28
CA GLU A 362 35.44 9.37 -10.89
C GLU A 362 34.60 9.42 -12.17
N GLY A 363 33.51 10.19 -12.17
CA GLY A 363 32.54 10.26 -13.29
C GLY A 363 31.31 9.36 -13.13
N ASP A 364 31.12 8.74 -11.96
CA ASP A 364 29.77 8.50 -11.43
C ASP A 364 29.01 9.82 -11.35
N THR A 365 27.69 9.79 -11.50
CA THR A 365 26.83 10.93 -11.18
C THR A 365 26.23 10.70 -9.80
N ILE A 366 26.51 11.58 -8.86
CA ILE A 366 25.92 11.60 -7.52
C ILE A 366 25.09 12.89 -7.43
N HIS A 367 23.81 12.76 -7.11
CA HIS A 367 22.87 13.87 -6.96
C HIS A 367 22.24 13.79 -5.57
N LEU A 368 22.45 14.81 -4.75
CA LEU A 368 21.85 14.91 -3.41
C LEU A 368 20.77 15.98 -3.40
N GLU A 369 19.66 15.69 -2.72
CA GLU A 369 18.65 16.68 -2.36
C GLU A 369 18.38 16.59 -0.86
N ALA A 370 18.17 17.72 -0.18
CA ALA A 370 17.92 17.76 1.25
C ALA A 370 16.63 18.49 1.62
N GLY A 371 15.83 17.87 2.49
CA GLY A 371 14.56 18.37 3.03
C GLY A 371 14.56 18.48 4.55
N LYS A 372 13.49 19.07 5.10
CA LYS A 372 13.29 19.30 6.54
C LYS A 372 12.40 18.25 7.22
N SER A 373 11.74 17.43 6.41
CA SER A 373 10.81 16.37 6.75
C SER A 373 10.73 15.40 5.57
N GLU A 374 10.31 14.16 5.81
CA GLU A 374 10.05 13.15 4.76
C GLU A 374 9.02 13.67 3.73
N GLU A 375 8.05 14.44 4.20
CA GLU A 375 6.97 15.07 3.40
C GLU A 375 7.31 16.50 2.92
N ASP A 376 8.58 16.92 2.94
CA ASP A 376 8.95 18.26 2.45
C ASP A 376 8.76 18.34 0.92
N TYR A 377 7.71 19.01 0.44
CA TYR A 377 7.49 19.21 -0.99
C TYR A 377 8.57 20.08 -1.68
N TYR A 378 9.54 20.62 -0.93
CA TYR A 378 10.60 21.51 -1.41
C TYR A 378 12.00 21.07 -0.93
N TYR A 379 12.31 19.78 -1.10
CA TYR A 379 13.71 19.29 -1.09
C TYR A 379 14.59 20.20 -1.95
N LYS A 380 15.77 20.53 -1.43
CA LYS A 380 16.74 21.39 -2.09
C LYS A 380 17.88 20.56 -2.62
N GLU A 381 18.03 20.55 -3.95
CA GLU A 381 19.24 20.10 -4.63
C GLU A 381 20.48 20.71 -3.96
N LEU A 382 21.38 19.85 -3.51
CA LEU A 382 22.70 20.20 -3.00
C LEU A 382 23.68 20.28 -4.17
N THR A 383 24.75 21.05 -4.02
CA THR A 383 25.73 21.25 -5.09
C THR A 383 27.11 20.78 -4.63
N GLU A 384 27.71 19.93 -5.44
CA GLU A 384 29.05 19.39 -5.21
C GLU A 384 30.11 20.51 -5.23
N GLY A 385 31.08 20.45 -4.31
CA GLY A 385 32.04 21.51 -4.06
C GLY A 385 31.46 22.75 -3.34
N MET A 386 30.23 22.66 -2.80
CA MET A 386 29.62 23.74 -1.98
C MET A 386 28.88 23.23 -0.75
N GLU A 387 27.93 22.30 -0.88
CA GLU A 387 27.27 21.67 0.28
C GLU A 387 27.65 20.20 0.49
N TYR A 388 28.31 19.57 -0.48
CA TYR A 388 28.96 18.27 -0.31
C TYR A 388 30.17 18.10 -1.24
N GLU A 389 31.02 17.12 -0.92
CA GLU A 389 32.11 16.64 -1.77
C GLU A 389 32.12 15.09 -1.79
N THR A 390 32.39 14.49 -2.95
CA THR A 390 32.55 13.03 -3.07
C THR A 390 34.01 12.63 -2.81
N ASP A 391 34.24 11.82 -1.77
CA ASP A 391 35.54 11.24 -1.47
C ASP A 391 35.66 9.84 -2.10
N TYR A 392 36.30 9.80 -3.27
CA TYR A 392 36.57 8.56 -4.01
C TYR A 392 37.68 7.69 -3.38
N GLU A 393 38.53 8.23 -2.48
CA GLU A 393 39.60 7.45 -1.82
C GLU A 393 39.06 6.71 -0.60
N ASN A 394 38.16 7.33 0.17
CA ASN A 394 37.51 6.74 1.35
C ASN A 394 36.11 6.17 1.06
N ASN A 395 35.67 6.19 -0.20
CA ASN A 395 34.38 5.66 -0.67
C ASN A 395 33.16 6.27 0.07
N SER A 396 33.16 7.59 0.21
CA SER A 396 32.16 8.32 0.99
C SER A 396 31.72 9.64 0.33
N VAL A 397 30.68 10.26 0.88
CA VAL A 397 30.26 11.63 0.53
C VAL A 397 30.22 12.46 1.81
N ILE A 398 30.92 13.59 1.82
CA ILE A 398 31.04 14.49 2.97
C ILE A 398 30.09 15.66 2.76
N LEU A 399 29.23 15.97 3.72
CA LEU A 399 28.32 17.12 3.67
C LEU A 399 28.86 18.27 4.54
N HIS A 400 28.99 19.46 3.97
CA HIS A 400 29.52 20.64 4.66
C HIS A 400 28.44 21.32 5.51
N SER A 401 28.57 21.22 6.83
CA SER A 401 27.46 21.50 7.76
C SER A 401 27.03 22.95 7.78
N ASP A 402 27.98 23.89 7.74
CA ASP A 402 27.67 25.33 7.69
C ASP A 402 26.94 25.71 6.39
N ALA A 403 27.34 25.13 5.25
CA ALA A 403 26.72 25.40 3.95
C ALA A 403 25.32 24.76 3.84
N LEU A 404 25.18 23.51 4.28
CA LEU A 404 23.91 22.77 4.33
C LEU A 404 22.91 23.43 5.28
N LEU A 405 23.34 23.84 6.49
CA LEU A 405 22.52 24.57 7.45
C LEU A 405 22.14 25.96 6.94
N LYS A 406 23.00 26.66 6.18
CA LYS A 406 22.62 27.90 5.47
C LYS A 406 21.56 27.61 4.39
N LYS A 407 21.74 26.60 3.54
CA LYS A 407 20.80 26.27 2.44
C LYS A 407 19.42 25.90 2.95
N LEU A 408 19.34 25.10 4.02
CA LEU A 408 18.06 24.65 4.60
C LEU A 408 17.47 25.66 5.61
N TYR A 409 18.29 26.15 6.54
CA TYR A 409 17.85 26.75 7.81
C TYR A 409 18.29 28.20 8.05
N SER A 410 18.61 28.98 7.00
CA SER A 410 19.02 30.40 7.07
C SER A 410 18.16 31.35 7.94
N SER A 411 16.90 31.02 8.25
CA SER A 411 16.07 31.78 9.19
C SER A 411 16.46 31.56 10.66
N VAL A 412 17.00 30.40 10.99
CA VAL A 412 17.29 29.90 12.36
C VAL A 412 18.74 29.43 12.56
N TYR A 413 19.57 29.46 11.51
CA TYR A 413 21.02 29.27 11.54
C TYR A 413 21.72 30.58 11.16
N LYS A 414 22.55 31.11 12.06
CA LYS A 414 23.30 32.37 11.86
C LYS A 414 24.63 32.32 12.62
N ASP A 415 25.69 32.82 11.99
CA ASP A 415 27.01 33.00 12.61
C ASP A 415 27.54 31.74 13.32
N GLY A 416 27.34 30.56 12.69
CA GLY A 416 27.72 29.24 13.22
C GLY A 416 26.76 28.65 14.26
N LYS A 417 25.71 29.38 14.68
CA LYS A 417 24.76 28.96 15.73
C LYS A 417 23.41 28.54 15.17
N LEU A 418 22.84 27.46 15.72
CA LEU A 418 21.54 26.91 15.34
C LEU A 418 20.53 27.00 16.49
N SER A 419 19.33 27.51 16.20
CA SER A 419 18.25 27.63 17.20
C SER A 419 17.58 26.28 17.46
N GLY A 420 18.06 25.56 18.47
CA GLY A 420 17.62 24.21 18.84
C GLY A 420 18.07 23.14 17.84
N SER A 421 17.70 21.87 18.06
CA SER A 421 18.03 20.79 17.13
C SER A 421 17.25 20.92 15.81
N LYS A 422 17.80 20.39 14.71
CA LYS A 422 17.12 20.28 13.40
C LYS A 422 17.47 18.96 12.74
N LYS A 423 16.45 18.24 12.26
CA LYS A 423 16.64 17.05 11.42
C LYS A 423 16.88 17.46 9.98
N VAL A 424 17.72 16.72 9.27
CA VAL A 424 17.92 16.83 7.82
C VAL A 424 17.57 15.49 7.21
N TYR A 425 16.78 15.50 6.16
CA TYR A 425 16.40 14.33 5.38
C TYR A 425 17.07 14.43 4.01
N LEU A 426 17.64 13.33 3.52
CA LEU A 426 18.39 13.26 2.26
C LEU A 426 17.71 12.31 1.29
N ASP A 427 17.59 12.71 0.01
CA ASP A 427 17.50 11.81 -1.13
C ASP A 427 18.84 11.81 -1.84
N ILE A 428 19.39 10.61 -2.07
CA ILE A 428 20.70 10.40 -2.68
C ILE A 428 20.48 9.54 -3.91
N ARG A 429 20.69 10.12 -5.09
CA ARG A 429 20.47 9.46 -6.38
C ARG A 429 21.81 9.27 -7.09
N ARG A 430 22.30 8.03 -7.15
CA ARG A 430 23.56 7.67 -7.82
C ARG A 430 23.30 6.98 -9.16
N LYS A 431 24.06 7.38 -10.18
CA LYS A 431 24.21 6.63 -11.43
C LYS A 431 25.68 6.31 -11.65
N LYS A 432 26.03 5.03 -11.62
CA LYS A 432 27.41 4.59 -11.84
C LYS A 432 27.85 4.83 -13.29
N LYS A 433 29.11 5.21 -13.49
CA LYS A 433 29.73 5.50 -14.79
C LYS A 433 29.56 4.33 -15.76
N GLY A 434 28.98 4.61 -16.94
CA GLY A 434 28.70 3.58 -17.96
C GLY A 434 27.57 2.61 -17.62
N GLN A 435 26.97 2.66 -16.42
CA GLN A 435 25.81 1.87 -16.06
C GLN A 435 24.52 2.60 -16.49
N SER A 436 23.46 1.82 -16.72
CA SER A 436 22.10 2.33 -16.95
C SER A 436 21.25 2.12 -15.69
N GLY A 437 20.20 2.94 -15.57
CA GLY A 437 19.43 3.07 -14.33
C GLY A 437 19.94 4.19 -13.42
N LEU A 438 19.29 4.31 -12.27
CA LEU A 438 19.55 5.26 -11.20
C LEU A 438 19.22 4.54 -9.89
N SER A 439 20.14 4.53 -8.94
CA SER A 439 19.94 3.97 -7.60
C SER A 439 19.57 5.10 -6.65
N SER A 440 18.50 4.93 -5.87
CA SER A 440 18.03 5.92 -4.88
C SER A 440 18.18 5.38 -3.46
N TYR A 441 18.64 6.23 -2.56
CA TYR A 441 18.83 5.95 -1.15
C TYR A 441 18.31 7.13 -0.33
N SER A 442 17.70 6.87 0.83
CA SER A 442 17.19 7.92 1.70
C SER A 442 17.75 7.73 3.12
N LEU A 443 18.17 8.84 3.73
CA LEU A 443 18.78 8.88 5.06
C LEU A 443 18.28 10.11 5.82
N HIS A 444 18.36 10.10 7.15
CA HIS A 444 18.13 11.28 7.96
C HIS A 444 19.07 11.35 9.17
N PHE A 445 19.36 12.56 9.66
CA PHE A 445 20.22 12.80 10.82
C PHE A 445 19.86 14.14 11.49
N THR A 446 20.43 14.43 12.67
CA THR A 446 20.07 15.62 13.47
C THR A 446 21.29 16.49 13.82
N TYR A 447 21.23 17.79 13.53
CA TYR A 447 22.15 18.76 14.13
C TYR A 447 21.70 19.15 15.54
N ARG A 448 22.60 19.11 16.52
CA ARG A 448 22.38 19.59 17.91
C ARG A 448 23.00 20.98 18.12
N ASN A 449 22.46 21.76 19.08
CA ASN A 449 23.05 23.04 19.49
C ASN A 449 24.07 22.82 20.62
N ALA A 450 25.32 23.22 20.39
CA ALA A 450 26.45 23.04 21.30
C ALA A 450 26.34 23.79 22.66
N GLU A 451 25.38 24.71 22.81
CA GLU A 451 25.19 25.51 24.05
C GLU A 451 24.55 24.73 25.24
N LYS A 452 24.47 23.40 25.17
CA LYS A 452 24.20 22.54 26.34
C LYS A 452 25.42 21.67 26.70
N LYS A 453 26.37 22.27 27.43
CA LYS A 453 27.32 21.55 28.28
C LYS A 453 27.06 21.89 29.75
N ASP A 454 27.40 20.92 30.61
CA ASP A 454 27.42 21.00 32.07
C ASP A 454 26.09 21.33 32.78
N GLU A 455 25.21 20.34 32.85
CA GLU A 455 24.44 20.10 34.08
C GLU A 455 24.48 18.61 34.42
N LYS A 456 25.16 18.26 35.52
CA LYS A 456 25.18 16.91 36.08
C LYS A 456 23.96 16.72 36.98
N GLU A 457 23.03 15.87 36.56
CA GLU A 457 22.01 15.32 37.47
C GLU A 457 22.21 13.81 37.60
N ASP A 458 22.76 13.39 38.75
CA ASP A 458 23.02 11.98 39.07
C ASP A 458 21.70 11.22 39.32
N SER A 459 21.13 10.70 38.23
CA SER A 459 20.20 9.58 38.26
C SER A 459 20.70 8.50 37.31
N LYS A 460 20.44 7.22 37.64
CA LYS A 460 20.90 6.08 36.84
C LYS A 460 20.19 6.06 35.49
N LYS A 461 20.74 6.75 34.50
CA LYS A 461 20.43 6.48 33.11
C LYS A 461 21.01 5.12 32.76
N GLU A 462 20.12 4.14 32.62
CA GLU A 462 20.36 3.00 31.75
C GLU A 462 20.72 3.54 30.35
N ASN A 463 21.50 2.80 29.56
CA ASN A 463 21.78 3.19 28.17
C ASN A 463 20.52 2.95 27.33
N LEU A 464 19.55 3.87 27.46
CA LEU A 464 18.30 3.86 26.73
C LEU A 464 18.60 4.13 25.25
N ILE A 465 18.18 3.21 24.39
CA ILE A 465 18.26 3.35 22.94
C ILE A 465 17.29 4.46 22.53
N GLU A 466 17.77 5.46 21.80
CA GLU A 466 16.91 6.55 21.34
C GLU A 466 16.00 6.04 20.21
N ALA A 467 14.70 6.37 20.31
CA ALA A 467 13.66 5.88 19.43
C ALA A 467 12.79 7.06 18.97
N HIS A 468 12.16 6.91 17.81
CA HIS A 468 11.40 7.98 17.16
C HIS A 468 10.24 7.40 16.36
N PRO A 469 9.13 8.15 16.22
CA PRO A 469 8.09 7.78 15.29
C PRO A 469 8.62 7.97 13.86
N GLY A 470 8.43 6.98 13.00
CA GLY A 470 8.49 7.23 11.55
C GLY A 470 7.23 7.95 11.07
N GLY A 471 7.20 8.34 9.80
CA GLY A 471 6.11 9.08 9.17
C GLY A 471 4.72 8.60 9.61
N GLY A 472 4.01 9.44 10.37
CA GLY A 472 2.66 9.14 10.83
C GLY A 472 1.70 9.18 9.64
N VAL A 473 0.91 8.13 9.44
CA VAL A 473 0.06 7.99 8.25
C VAL A 473 -1.11 8.99 8.31
N THR A 474 -0.90 10.23 7.88
CA THR A 474 -1.96 11.25 7.73
C THR A 474 -2.77 11.00 6.47
N SER A 475 -3.36 9.81 6.33
CA SER A 475 -4.28 9.56 5.25
C SER A 475 -5.52 10.43 5.41
N PHE A 476 -6.02 10.99 4.30
CA PHE A 476 -7.26 11.78 4.29
C PHE A 476 -8.51 10.96 4.70
N THR A 477 -8.35 9.66 4.97
CA THR A 477 -9.39 8.69 5.32
C THR A 477 -9.34 8.20 6.79
N GLN A 478 -8.24 8.42 7.54
CA GLN A 478 -8.20 8.05 8.95
C GLN A 478 -9.21 8.86 9.78
N ARG A 479 -9.90 8.19 10.71
CA ARG A 479 -10.77 8.85 11.70
C ARG A 479 -9.92 9.41 12.83
N ARG A 480 -10.46 10.41 13.55
CA ARG A 480 -9.79 11.15 14.64
C ARG A 480 -9.33 10.26 15.81
N GLU A 481 -9.69 8.99 15.82
CA GLU A 481 -9.56 8.04 16.94
C GLU A 481 -8.42 7.04 16.76
N ASP A 482 -7.96 6.82 15.52
CA ASP A 482 -7.10 5.70 15.12
C ASP A 482 -5.68 6.13 14.71
N LEU A 483 -5.16 7.24 15.25
CA LEU A 483 -3.80 7.69 14.93
C LEU A 483 -2.77 6.64 15.32
N ARG A 484 -2.11 6.07 14.31
CA ARG A 484 -1.06 5.05 14.42
C ARG A 484 0.29 5.65 14.06
N PHE A 485 1.25 5.48 14.98
CA PHE A 485 2.63 5.89 14.79
C PHE A 485 3.52 4.66 14.95
N PRO A 486 4.20 4.18 13.88
CA PRO A 486 5.23 3.17 14.04
C PRO A 486 6.49 3.79 14.65
N PHE A 487 7.10 3.09 15.60
CA PHE A 487 8.36 3.48 16.22
C PHE A 487 9.50 2.59 15.78
N TYR A 488 10.64 3.23 15.58
CA TYR A 488 11.90 2.60 15.24
C TYR A 488 13.03 3.20 16.09
N HIS A 489 14.19 2.55 16.09
CA HIS A 489 15.44 3.16 16.53
C HIS A 489 16.45 3.20 15.38
N GLY A 490 17.26 4.25 15.34
CA GLY A 490 18.23 4.51 14.29
C GLY A 490 17.65 4.40 12.88
N ASN A 491 18.33 3.64 12.02
CA ASN A 491 17.97 3.46 10.60
C ASN A 491 16.74 2.54 10.40
N TYR A 492 15.61 2.91 10.99
CA TYR A 492 14.32 2.20 10.94
C TYR A 492 14.35 0.76 11.51
N GLU A 493 15.22 0.48 12.48
CA GLU A 493 15.22 -0.82 13.17
C GLU A 493 14.03 -0.95 14.13
N SER A 494 13.39 -2.13 14.13
CA SER A 494 12.24 -2.41 15.00
C SER A 494 12.66 -2.59 16.46
N LEU A 495 12.02 -1.85 17.37
CA LEU A 495 12.22 -1.99 18.82
C LEU A 495 11.91 -3.42 19.30
N ASP A 496 12.65 -3.87 20.31
CA ASP A 496 12.50 -5.19 20.94
C ASP A 496 11.07 -5.37 21.51
N PHE A 497 10.27 -6.19 20.81
CA PHE A 497 8.88 -6.49 21.17
C PHE A 497 8.71 -7.09 22.57
N GLY A 498 9.75 -7.68 23.17
CA GLY A 498 9.76 -8.15 24.56
C GLY A 498 9.87 -7.01 25.58
N LYS A 499 10.29 -5.81 25.16
CA LYS A 499 10.49 -4.65 26.03
C LYS A 499 9.52 -3.49 25.77
N ILE A 500 9.00 -3.30 24.56
CA ILE A 500 8.19 -2.11 24.20
C ILE A 500 6.98 -1.83 25.11
N GLY A 501 6.34 -2.86 25.67
CA GLY A 501 5.23 -2.69 26.63
C GLY A 501 5.61 -2.07 27.98
N GLN A 502 6.91 -1.89 28.23
CA GLN A 502 7.46 -1.22 29.41
C GLN A 502 7.62 0.29 29.21
N VAL A 503 7.59 0.79 27.97
CA VAL A 503 7.59 2.23 27.65
C VAL A 503 6.34 2.90 28.25
N ARG A 504 6.53 4.09 28.81
CA ARG A 504 5.46 5.02 29.22
C ARG A 504 5.59 6.32 28.46
N PHE A 505 4.47 6.98 28.22
CA PHE A 505 4.41 8.25 27.50
C PHE A 505 4.08 9.39 28.44
N TYR A 506 4.64 10.57 28.18
CA TYR A 506 4.59 11.73 29.05
C TYR A 506 4.33 13.00 28.22
N VAL A 507 3.63 13.97 28.78
CA VAL A 507 3.44 15.29 28.16
C VAL A 507 4.73 16.12 28.33
N ASP A 508 5.27 16.60 27.21
CA ASP A 508 6.51 17.40 27.19
C ASP A 508 6.34 18.68 28.03
N GLY A 509 7.41 19.10 28.70
CA GLY A 509 7.43 20.25 29.61
C GLY A 509 6.69 20.10 30.95
N SER A 510 5.90 19.03 31.19
CA SER A 510 5.12 18.87 32.44
C SER A 510 5.48 17.65 33.29
N LYS A 511 6.16 16.64 32.72
CA LYS A 511 6.40 15.31 33.33
C LYS A 511 5.12 14.51 33.68
N GLU A 512 3.95 14.90 33.18
CA GLU A 512 2.69 14.19 33.44
C GLU A 512 2.58 12.92 32.57
N GLU A 513 2.30 11.76 33.18
CA GLU A 513 2.15 10.47 32.45
C GLU A 513 0.79 10.37 31.73
N LEU A 514 0.83 10.00 30.45
CA LEU A 514 -0.34 9.66 29.64
C LEU A 514 -0.71 8.19 29.88
N THR A 515 -1.27 7.94 31.07
CA THR A 515 -1.63 6.59 31.54
C THR A 515 -2.54 5.87 30.56
N GLY A 516 -2.13 4.67 30.14
CA GLY A 516 -2.88 3.83 29.20
C GLY A 516 -2.19 3.71 27.83
N LEU A 517 -1.36 4.68 27.43
CA LEU A 517 -0.56 4.59 26.22
C LEU A 517 0.56 3.55 26.36
N LYS A 518 0.71 2.71 25.32
CA LYS A 518 1.74 1.68 25.21
C LYS A 518 2.08 1.45 23.75
N LEU A 519 3.33 1.07 23.49
CA LEU A 519 3.71 0.43 22.24
C LEU A 519 3.28 -1.04 22.22
N PHE A 520 2.87 -1.53 21.05
CA PHE A 520 2.58 -2.93 20.78
C PHE A 520 3.11 -3.36 19.41
N LYS A 521 3.27 -4.67 19.20
CA LYS A 521 3.70 -5.23 17.92
C LYS A 521 2.54 -5.21 16.92
N GLY A 522 2.67 -4.49 15.80
CA GLY A 522 1.59 -4.31 14.82
C GLY A 522 2.10 -3.88 13.44
N TYR A 523 1.22 -3.25 12.65
CA TYR A 523 1.48 -2.74 11.30
C TYR A 523 1.01 -1.28 11.17
N ALA A 524 1.77 -0.44 10.46
CA ALA A 524 1.40 0.95 10.18
C ALA A 524 0.30 1.12 9.11
N ASN A 525 0.27 0.28 8.09
CA ASN A 525 -0.66 0.35 6.94
C ASN A 525 -1.37 -0.98 6.65
N GLU A 526 -2.45 -0.94 5.86
CA GLU A 526 -3.30 -2.10 5.56
C GLU A 526 -2.91 -2.85 4.26
N ASP A 527 -2.08 -2.26 3.39
CA ASP A 527 -1.78 -2.76 2.04
C ASP A 527 -0.35 -3.34 1.86
N VAL A 528 -0.11 -4.58 2.34
CA VAL A 528 0.74 -5.65 1.70
C VAL A 528 2.28 -5.41 1.55
N PRO A 529 3.21 -6.42 1.52
CA PRO A 529 3.16 -7.87 1.85
C PRO A 529 4.14 -8.29 3.00
N GLU A 530 4.24 -9.61 3.21
CA GLU A 530 5.36 -10.42 3.76
C GLU A 530 6.58 -9.69 4.39
N ASP A 531 6.85 -10.02 5.66
CA ASP A 531 8.04 -9.66 6.47
C ASP A 531 8.21 -8.19 6.95
N GLY A 532 7.25 -7.69 7.74
CA GLY A 532 7.44 -6.46 8.54
C GLY A 532 6.42 -6.29 9.67
N TYR A 533 6.81 -6.55 10.92
CA TYR A 533 6.05 -6.11 12.11
C TYR A 533 6.81 -4.95 12.78
N GLU A 534 6.08 -4.00 13.35
CA GLU A 534 6.62 -2.73 13.85
C GLU A 534 6.13 -2.45 15.28
N ALA A 535 6.78 -1.51 15.98
CA ALA A 535 6.37 -1.10 17.32
C ALA A 535 5.39 0.08 17.25
N ILE A 536 4.09 -0.19 17.17
CA ILE A 536 3.05 0.81 16.96
C ILE A 536 2.60 1.45 18.29
N LEU A 537 2.49 2.77 18.34
CA LEU A 537 1.60 3.48 19.26
C LEU A 537 0.27 3.72 18.57
N VAL A 538 -0.83 3.36 19.21
CA VAL A 538 -2.17 3.92 18.91
C VAL A 538 -2.42 5.05 19.92
N LEU A 539 -2.82 6.23 19.42
CA LEU A 539 -3.20 7.36 20.25
C LEU A 539 -4.69 7.73 20.08
N PRO A 540 -5.56 7.28 20.99
CA PRO A 540 -6.94 7.74 21.03
C PRO A 540 -7.00 9.23 21.35
N PHE A 541 -7.74 10.00 20.57
CA PHE A 541 -7.99 11.42 20.85
C PHE A 541 -8.55 11.65 22.27
N SER A 542 -9.36 10.73 22.77
CA SER A 542 -9.90 10.76 24.14
C SER A 542 -8.84 10.76 25.24
N THR A 543 -7.64 10.22 25.00
CA THR A 543 -6.51 10.23 25.94
C THR A 543 -5.80 11.58 26.03
N VAL A 544 -5.94 12.44 25.03
CA VAL A 544 -5.19 13.71 24.91
C VAL A 544 -6.05 14.96 24.72
N GLN A 545 -7.34 14.84 24.43
CA GLN A 545 -8.25 15.96 24.12
C GLN A 545 -8.25 17.09 25.16
N GLU A 546 -8.15 16.77 26.46
CA GLU A 546 -8.13 17.75 27.56
C GLU A 546 -6.74 18.40 27.76
N LYS A 547 -5.73 17.89 27.05
CA LYS A 547 -4.31 18.26 27.15
C LYS A 547 -3.78 18.98 25.90
N LEU A 548 -4.67 19.25 24.93
CA LEU A 548 -4.35 19.97 23.70
C LEU A 548 -4.16 21.47 23.95
N GLN A 549 -3.13 22.05 23.36
CA GLN A 549 -2.92 23.49 23.21
C GLN A 549 -2.92 23.81 21.71
N ASP A 550 -3.79 24.73 21.27
CA ASP A 550 -4.02 25.06 19.85
C ASP A 550 -4.29 23.84 18.93
N ASN A 551 -4.97 22.83 19.48
CA ASN A 551 -5.23 21.50 18.88
C ASN A 551 -3.98 20.62 18.67
N GLN A 552 -2.85 20.97 19.28
CA GLN A 552 -1.62 20.17 19.31
C GLN A 552 -1.35 19.61 20.71
N ILE A 553 -0.70 18.45 20.79
CA ILE A 553 -0.02 17.98 22.00
C ILE A 553 1.40 17.54 21.65
N ARG A 554 2.36 17.78 22.53
CA ARG A 554 3.73 17.29 22.39
C ARG A 554 4.02 16.28 23.49
N ILE A 555 4.44 15.08 23.09
CA ILE A 555 4.61 13.93 23.98
C ILE A 555 5.95 13.25 23.74
N TYR A 556 6.55 12.70 24.79
CA TYR A 556 7.75 11.88 24.74
C TYR A 556 7.49 10.54 25.43
N GLY A 557 8.46 9.62 25.45
CA GLY A 557 8.30 8.38 26.20
C GLY A 557 9.61 7.77 26.69
N GLU A 558 9.57 7.02 27.78
CA GLU A 558 10.74 6.38 28.39
C GLU A 558 10.36 5.02 28.98
N GLY A 559 11.29 4.06 28.96
CA GLY A 559 11.15 2.74 29.60
C GLY A 559 11.53 1.57 28.70
N GLY A 560 11.70 0.38 29.27
CA GLY A 560 12.03 -0.83 28.52
C GLY A 560 13.38 -0.80 27.80
N GLY A 561 14.34 0.02 28.25
CA GLY A 561 15.58 0.25 27.53
C GLY A 561 15.47 1.22 26.34
N TYR A 562 14.35 1.95 26.20
CA TYR A 562 14.13 2.93 25.13
C TYR A 562 13.83 4.34 25.68
N LYS A 563 14.22 5.35 24.89
CA LYS A 563 13.89 6.77 25.08
C LYS A 563 13.33 7.33 23.78
N ILE A 564 12.04 7.63 23.76
CA ILE A 564 11.33 8.22 22.62
C ILE A 564 11.49 9.74 22.66
N GLU A 565 11.96 10.33 21.55
CA GLU A 565 12.08 11.78 21.39
C GLU A 565 10.73 12.52 21.51
N PRO A 566 10.69 13.79 22.00
CA PRO A 566 9.43 14.52 22.14
C PRO A 566 8.85 14.99 20.78
N PHE A 567 7.80 14.29 20.32
CA PHE A 567 7.12 14.50 19.04
C PHE A 567 5.77 15.23 19.21
N THR A 568 5.35 15.97 18.20
CA THR A 568 4.12 16.80 18.22
C THR A 568 3.04 16.18 17.35
N ILE A 569 1.82 16.13 17.89
CA ILE A 569 0.65 15.53 17.26
C ILE A 569 -0.40 16.61 17.09
N SER A 570 -0.81 16.88 15.85
CA SER A 570 -1.76 17.93 15.50
C SER A 570 -3.11 17.34 15.11
N TYR A 571 -4.19 17.80 15.75
CA TYR A 571 -5.55 17.40 15.41
C TYR A 571 -6.21 18.49 14.58
N GLU A 572 -6.36 18.26 13.26
CA GLU A 572 -7.13 19.16 12.42
C GLU A 572 -8.59 19.28 12.87
N LYS A 573 -9.20 20.43 12.57
CA LYS A 573 -10.58 20.77 12.91
C LYS A 573 -11.41 20.95 11.66
N LYS A 574 -11.76 19.80 11.05
CA LYS A 574 -12.92 19.67 10.16
C LYS A 574 -14.22 19.77 10.97
#